data_AF-A0AAN7U1S3-F1
#
_entry.id   AF-A0AAN7U1S3-F1
#
_cell.length_a   1.000
_cell.length_b   1.000
_cell.length_c   1.000
_cell.angle_alpha   90.00
_cell.angle_beta   90.00
_cell.angle_gamma   90.00
#
_symmetry.space_group_name_H-M   'P 1'
#
loop_
_entity.id
_entity.type
_entity.pdbx_description
1 polymer ?
#
loop_
_entity_poly.entity_id
_entity_poly.type
_entity_poly.pdbx_seq_one_letter_code
_entity_poly.pdbx_strand_id
1 'polypeptide(L)'
;MKYITFIILFIYLFLNCQNVHAAPKKPLSSTETNVALDILLSLYNVDSNSVNEICDFNGCFECQQIQNTNNYTVTSIKMINSSNTYTVTQNLTVFTNLLKLDILDEKVQLPTLFYNQTLSKLSKLEQLTISNQEQVFPEKFLVPISLYNVFFLKISVPISSIWFESTVNSLFIENTLPGFKYPNLTKENPNLRGLKLTINQVESTIPSTMKLYPNLIVLLFNIYNEMSVVGYKNFSIDSIKQEYVRVTSLEFNFINSGNDSSIQKFPLQQSLISKFQLENLDFIGIGLTLDPSVGYLNFSMMSEYGLILTINGTCDLVNECKVSNCIVMPNVVPPKISRNKINIGGCVKPSLTPSLQTTTSSSTGTSLPTTTTTTTSTTSSTTSSNKLPIEEKTTSPASSLSFSLYIYIYSLAIFLFVKL
;
A
#
# COMPACT_ATOMS: atom_id res chain seq x y z
N MET A 1 27.66 53.75 -7.06
CA MET A 1 27.04 53.33 -8.34
C MET A 1 26.96 51.81 -8.55
N LYS A 2 27.91 50.98 -8.08
CA LYS A 2 27.88 49.50 -8.30
C LYS A 2 26.67 48.76 -7.69
N TYR A 3 26.10 49.26 -6.60
CA TYR A 3 24.97 48.61 -5.91
C TYR A 3 23.61 48.86 -6.57
N ILE A 4 23.46 49.95 -7.33
CA ILE A 4 22.20 50.28 -8.03
C ILE A 4 21.95 49.27 -9.14
N THR A 5 22.99 48.85 -9.87
CA THR A 5 22.89 47.84 -10.92
C THR A 5 22.49 46.46 -10.36
N PHE A 6 22.96 46.11 -9.16
CA PHE A 6 22.59 44.85 -8.51
C PHE A 6 21.12 44.84 -8.05
N ILE A 7 20.64 45.94 -7.48
CA ILE A 7 19.23 46.09 -7.08
C ILE A 7 18.31 46.02 -8.30
N ILE A 8 18.66 46.68 -9.41
CA ILE A 8 17.88 46.63 -10.65
C ILE A 8 17.86 45.20 -11.21
N LEU A 9 18.99 44.50 -11.22
CA LEU A 9 19.07 43.11 -11.68
C LEU A 9 18.25 42.16 -10.80
N PHE A 10 18.29 42.35 -9.48
CA PHE A 10 17.52 41.55 -8.52
C PHE A 10 16.02 41.80 -8.66
N ILE A 11 15.59 43.06 -8.80
CA ILE A 11 14.18 43.41 -9.08
C ILE A 11 13.75 42.82 -10.42
N TYR A 12 14.59 42.89 -11.46
CA TYR A 12 14.28 42.31 -12.77
C TYR A 12 14.15 40.78 -12.72
N LEU A 13 15.04 40.09 -11.99
CA LEU A 13 14.96 38.65 -11.75
C LEU A 13 13.74 38.28 -10.91
N PHE A 14 13.43 39.05 -9.87
CA PHE A 14 12.27 38.83 -9.01
C PHE A 14 10.96 39.01 -9.79
N LEU A 15 10.85 40.08 -10.59
CA LEU A 15 9.70 40.34 -11.45
C LEU A 15 9.57 39.28 -12.56
N ASN A 16 10.67 38.83 -13.16
CA ASN A 16 10.63 37.72 -14.12
C ASN A 16 10.28 36.38 -13.45
N CYS A 17 10.75 36.10 -12.25
CA CYS A 17 10.34 34.91 -11.50
C CYS A 17 8.84 34.93 -11.16
N GLN A 18 8.28 36.08 -10.82
CA GLN A 18 6.83 36.21 -10.60
C GLN A 18 6.05 36.06 -11.91
N ASN A 19 6.56 36.59 -13.03
CA ASN A 19 5.91 36.46 -14.34
C ASN A 19 6.03 35.06 -14.96
N VAL A 20 7.08 34.29 -14.65
CA VAL A 20 7.25 32.90 -15.13
C VAL A 20 6.26 31.93 -14.47
N HIS A 21 5.69 32.28 -13.32
CA HIS A 21 4.68 31.46 -12.62
C HIS A 21 3.22 31.86 -12.90
N ALA A 22 2.97 32.84 -13.77
CA ALA A 22 1.62 33.34 -14.03
C ALA A 22 1.31 33.50 -15.52
N ALA A 23 1.77 32.57 -16.37
CA ALA A 23 1.03 32.36 -17.61
C ALA A 23 -0.40 31.94 -17.19
N PRO A 24 -1.44 32.70 -17.54
CA PRO A 24 -2.80 32.38 -17.11
C PRO A 24 -3.10 30.98 -17.62
N LYS A 25 -3.19 30.00 -16.70
CA LYS A 25 -3.58 28.64 -17.04
C LYS A 25 -4.91 28.79 -17.78
N LYS A 26 -4.94 28.44 -19.07
CA LYS A 26 -6.21 28.47 -19.80
C LYS A 26 -7.18 27.56 -19.05
N PRO A 27 -8.44 27.99 -18.89
CA PRO A 27 -9.40 27.27 -18.09
C PRO A 27 -9.61 25.86 -18.66
N LEU A 28 -9.86 24.90 -17.76
CA LEU A 28 -10.37 23.59 -18.10
C LEU A 28 -11.60 23.72 -19.02
N SER A 29 -11.91 22.66 -19.76
CA SER A 29 -13.18 22.64 -20.50
C SER A 29 -14.36 22.87 -19.53
N SER A 30 -15.43 23.52 -19.99
CA SER A 30 -16.60 23.79 -19.14
C SER A 30 -17.21 22.50 -18.57
N THR A 31 -17.18 21.41 -19.35
CA THR A 31 -17.66 20.10 -18.91
C THR A 31 -16.79 19.49 -17.81
N GLU A 32 -15.46 19.49 -17.95
CA GLU A 32 -14.58 19.02 -16.88
C GLU A 32 -14.71 19.90 -15.63
N THR A 33 -14.84 21.22 -15.82
CA THR A 33 -15.03 22.19 -14.74
C THR A 33 -16.28 21.87 -13.93
N ASN A 34 -17.41 21.70 -14.59
CA ASN A 34 -18.68 21.43 -13.92
C ASN A 34 -18.65 20.11 -13.15
N VAL A 35 -18.14 19.03 -13.77
CA VAL A 35 -18.06 17.73 -13.11
C VAL A 35 -17.07 17.75 -11.94
N ALA A 36 -15.95 18.46 -12.06
CA ALA A 36 -15.01 18.62 -10.95
C ALA A 36 -15.63 19.40 -9.78
N LEU A 37 -16.36 20.49 -10.06
CA LEU A 37 -17.08 21.25 -9.03
C LEU A 37 -18.16 20.40 -8.36
N ASP A 38 -18.92 19.60 -9.11
CA ASP A 38 -19.92 18.67 -8.56
C ASP A 38 -19.28 17.65 -7.60
N ILE A 39 -18.10 17.12 -7.96
CA ILE A 39 -17.31 16.23 -7.09
C ILE A 39 -16.89 16.99 -5.82
N LEU A 40 -16.36 18.21 -5.92
CA LEU A 40 -15.93 19.00 -4.76
C LEU A 40 -17.08 19.36 -3.83
N LEU A 41 -18.23 19.74 -4.40
CA LEU A 41 -19.45 20.00 -3.64
C LEU A 41 -19.88 18.74 -2.89
N SER A 42 -19.86 17.58 -3.55
CA SER A 42 -20.26 16.31 -2.94
C SER A 42 -19.31 15.85 -1.82
N LEU A 43 -18.00 15.98 -2.03
CA LEU A 43 -16.98 15.54 -1.08
C LEU A 43 -16.83 16.49 0.12
N TYR A 44 -16.85 17.81 -0.12
CA TYR A 44 -16.43 18.81 0.85
C TYR A 44 -17.49 19.87 1.17
N ASN A 45 -18.66 19.83 0.53
CA ASN A 45 -19.72 20.85 0.63
C ASN A 45 -19.21 22.26 0.25
N VAL A 46 -18.35 22.31 -0.76
CA VAL A 46 -17.74 23.55 -1.27
C VAL A 46 -18.59 24.07 -2.42
N ASP A 47 -19.12 25.28 -2.28
CA ASP A 47 -19.85 25.94 -3.37
C ASP A 47 -18.88 26.27 -4.52
N SER A 48 -19.34 26.04 -5.74
CA SER A 48 -18.75 26.53 -6.99
C SER A 48 -18.17 27.95 -6.91
N ASN A 49 -18.84 28.87 -6.21
CA ASN A 49 -18.41 30.26 -6.06
C ASN A 49 -17.17 30.45 -5.18
N SER A 50 -16.78 29.43 -4.41
CA SER A 50 -15.65 29.46 -3.47
C SER A 50 -14.38 28.79 -4.01
N VAL A 51 -14.46 28.15 -5.18
CA VAL A 51 -13.31 27.49 -5.83
C VAL A 51 -12.74 28.41 -6.90
N ASN A 52 -11.65 29.10 -6.58
CA ASN A 52 -10.95 29.95 -7.54
C ASN A 52 -10.22 29.11 -8.62
N GLU A 53 -9.72 27.93 -8.27
CA GLU A 53 -8.99 27.06 -9.19
C GLU A 53 -9.16 25.57 -8.81
N ILE A 54 -9.69 24.77 -9.74
CA ILE A 54 -9.93 23.32 -9.54
C ILE A 54 -8.62 22.57 -9.32
N CYS A 55 -7.60 22.90 -10.12
CA CYS A 55 -6.33 22.20 -10.17
C CYS A 55 -5.48 22.34 -8.90
N ASP A 56 -5.82 23.30 -8.03
CA ASP A 56 -5.08 23.59 -6.81
C ASP A 56 -5.91 23.27 -5.55
N PHE A 57 -7.16 22.78 -5.71
CA PHE A 57 -8.06 22.52 -4.58
C PHE A 57 -7.62 21.28 -3.78
N ASN A 58 -6.88 21.49 -2.69
CA ASN A 58 -6.47 20.46 -1.71
C ASN A 58 -5.80 19.21 -2.33
N GLY A 59 -5.19 19.35 -3.51
CA GLY A 59 -4.61 18.23 -4.25
C GLY A 59 -5.62 17.17 -4.73
N CYS A 60 -6.91 17.54 -4.82
CA CYS A 60 -7.98 16.67 -5.31
C CYS A 60 -7.88 16.44 -6.82
N PHE A 61 -7.43 17.45 -7.57
CA PHE A 61 -7.23 17.37 -9.00
C PHE A 61 -5.79 17.78 -9.33
N GLU A 62 -5.13 17.04 -10.22
CA GLU A 62 -3.91 17.49 -10.89
C GLU A 62 -4.26 17.78 -12.34
N CYS A 63 -3.82 18.92 -12.84
CA CYS A 63 -4.05 19.32 -14.22
C CYS A 63 -2.73 19.50 -14.95
N GLN A 64 -2.69 19.08 -16.20
CA GLN A 64 -1.53 19.27 -17.07
C GLN A 64 -1.97 19.84 -18.41
N GLN A 65 -1.04 20.54 -19.06
CA GLN A 65 -1.23 21.04 -20.41
C GLN A 65 -1.17 19.87 -21.39
N ILE A 66 -2.17 19.76 -22.26
CA ILE A 66 -2.16 18.75 -23.32
C ILE A 66 -1.07 19.13 -24.33
N GLN A 67 -0.14 18.20 -24.59
CA GLN A 67 0.96 18.40 -25.54
C GLN A 67 0.47 19.00 -26.86
N ASN A 68 1.19 20.02 -27.34
CA ASN A 68 0.90 20.73 -28.59
C ASN A 68 -0.43 21.51 -28.61
N THR A 69 -1.05 21.74 -27.45
CA THR A 69 -2.16 22.68 -27.31
C THR A 69 -1.92 23.61 -26.12
N ASN A 70 -2.62 24.74 -26.06
CA ASN A 70 -2.60 25.62 -24.89
C ASN A 70 -3.67 25.26 -23.85
N ASN A 71 -4.31 24.09 -23.97
CA ASN A 71 -5.44 23.69 -23.12
C ASN A 71 -4.96 22.80 -21.97
N TYR A 72 -5.51 23.03 -20.78
CA TYR A 72 -5.33 22.18 -19.61
C TYR A 72 -6.45 21.14 -19.52
N THR A 73 -6.14 20.01 -18.91
CA THR A 73 -7.08 18.91 -18.64
C THR A 73 -6.72 18.28 -17.32
N VAL A 74 -7.67 17.61 -16.68
CA VAL A 74 -7.43 16.85 -15.46
C VAL A 74 -6.73 15.53 -15.82
N THR A 75 -5.55 15.29 -15.24
CA THR A 75 -4.77 14.07 -15.44
C THR A 75 -4.78 13.16 -14.22
N SER A 76 -5.04 13.69 -13.02
CA SER A 76 -5.20 12.90 -11.80
C SER A 76 -6.39 13.39 -10.98
N ILE A 77 -7.17 12.45 -10.45
CA ILE A 77 -8.20 12.70 -9.45
C ILE A 77 -7.84 11.93 -8.19
N LYS A 78 -7.89 12.61 -7.04
CA LYS A 78 -7.61 12.04 -5.73
C LYS A 78 -8.70 12.45 -4.74
N MET A 79 -9.57 11.50 -4.41
CA MET A 79 -10.65 11.69 -3.45
C MET A 79 -10.18 11.27 -2.05
N ILE A 80 -9.97 12.27 -1.18
CA ILE A 80 -9.45 12.15 0.20
C ILE A 80 -10.22 13.07 1.15
N ASN A 81 -10.12 12.81 2.45
CA ASN A 81 -10.62 13.67 3.54
C ASN A 81 -12.02 14.26 3.34
N SER A 82 -12.95 13.46 2.81
CA SER A 82 -14.33 13.83 2.58
C SER A 82 -15.05 14.17 3.89
N SER A 83 -15.79 15.27 3.85
CA SER A 83 -16.66 15.67 4.96
C SER A 83 -17.85 14.72 5.07
N ASN A 84 -18.35 14.26 3.93
CA ASN A 84 -19.58 13.47 3.81
C ASN A 84 -19.33 12.09 3.19
N THR A 85 -20.20 11.14 3.52
CA THR A 85 -20.30 9.89 2.76
C THR A 85 -20.75 10.19 1.34
N TYR A 86 -20.03 9.62 0.37
CA TYR A 86 -20.21 9.94 -1.03
C TYR A 86 -20.14 8.69 -1.90
N THR A 87 -21.12 8.51 -2.77
CA THR A 87 -21.06 7.49 -3.83
C THR A 87 -20.83 8.20 -5.15
N VAL A 88 -19.78 7.82 -5.89
CA VAL A 88 -19.40 8.50 -7.13
C VAL A 88 -20.47 8.30 -8.20
N THR A 89 -21.28 9.31 -8.47
CA THR A 89 -22.35 9.26 -9.48
C THR A 89 -22.05 10.05 -10.75
N GLN A 90 -21.06 10.97 -10.73
CA GLN A 90 -20.74 11.73 -11.93
C GLN A 90 -20.09 10.86 -13.00
N ASN A 91 -20.32 11.27 -14.25
CA ASN A 91 -19.68 10.64 -15.39
C ASN A 91 -18.21 11.07 -15.50
N LEU A 92 -17.30 10.24 -14.98
CA LEU A 92 -15.87 10.50 -15.04
C LEU A 92 -15.27 10.42 -16.46
N THR A 93 -16.02 9.96 -17.47
CA THR A 93 -15.50 9.91 -18.86
C THR A 93 -15.28 11.28 -19.49
N VAL A 94 -15.75 12.35 -18.85
CA VAL A 94 -15.47 13.72 -19.28
C VAL A 94 -13.98 14.06 -19.18
N PHE A 95 -13.26 13.41 -18.26
CA PHE A 95 -11.82 13.56 -18.06
C PHE A 95 -11.07 12.67 -19.05
N THR A 96 -11.09 13.05 -20.32
CA THR A 96 -10.56 12.24 -21.44
C THR A 96 -9.05 11.97 -21.36
N ASN A 97 -8.32 12.72 -20.54
CA ASN A 97 -6.88 12.56 -20.30
C ASN A 97 -6.54 12.08 -18.89
N LEU A 98 -7.51 11.51 -18.17
CA LEU A 98 -7.30 10.98 -16.83
C LEU A 98 -6.32 9.80 -16.88
N LEU A 99 -5.15 9.98 -16.28
CA LEU A 99 -4.10 8.97 -16.13
C LEU A 99 -4.23 8.24 -14.79
N LYS A 100 -4.71 8.93 -13.75
CA LYS A 100 -4.71 8.42 -12.38
C LYS A 100 -6.04 8.69 -11.68
N LEU A 101 -6.59 7.66 -11.04
CA LEU A 101 -7.76 7.77 -10.18
C LEU A 101 -7.49 7.13 -8.82
N ASP A 102 -7.46 7.95 -7.77
CA ASP A 102 -7.23 7.55 -6.39
C ASP A 102 -8.49 7.78 -5.56
N ILE A 103 -9.15 6.70 -5.13
CA ILE A 103 -10.25 6.72 -4.17
C ILE A 103 -9.70 6.22 -2.83
N LEU A 104 -9.22 7.14 -1.99
CA LEU A 104 -8.48 6.81 -0.78
C LEU A 104 -9.30 6.99 0.51
N ASP A 105 -10.29 7.87 0.46
CA ASP A 105 -11.17 8.14 1.58
C ASP A 105 -12.09 6.97 1.91
N GLU A 106 -12.29 6.72 3.20
CA GLU A 106 -13.15 5.64 3.69
C GLU A 106 -14.64 5.83 3.41
N LYS A 107 -15.09 7.08 3.27
CA LYS A 107 -16.49 7.42 3.04
C LYS A 107 -16.85 7.53 1.55
N VAL A 108 -15.89 7.32 0.64
CA VAL A 108 -16.12 7.40 -0.81
C VAL A 108 -16.25 6.01 -1.40
N GLN A 109 -17.39 5.75 -2.04
CA GLN A 109 -17.73 4.45 -2.63
C GLN A 109 -17.88 4.55 -4.15
N LEU A 110 -17.32 3.59 -4.88
CA LEU A 110 -17.50 3.42 -6.30
C LEU A 110 -18.69 2.50 -6.56
N PRO A 111 -19.76 2.96 -7.23
CA PRO A 111 -20.92 2.12 -7.51
C PRO A 111 -20.62 1.09 -8.58
N THR A 112 -21.41 0.01 -8.63
CA THR A 112 -21.39 -0.99 -9.72
C THR A 112 -21.41 -0.36 -11.13
N LEU A 113 -22.11 0.76 -11.28
CA LEU A 113 -22.19 1.51 -12.54
C LEU A 113 -20.82 2.02 -13.01
N PHE A 114 -19.95 2.43 -12.08
CA PHE A 114 -18.59 2.87 -12.40
C PHE A 114 -17.83 1.75 -13.12
N TYR A 115 -17.77 0.56 -12.53
CA TYR A 115 -17.06 -0.58 -13.11
C TYR A 115 -17.68 -1.01 -14.45
N ASN A 116 -19.00 -1.09 -14.53
CA ASN A 116 -19.69 -1.64 -15.70
C ASN A 116 -19.72 -0.69 -16.90
N GLN A 117 -19.74 0.63 -16.68
CA GLN A 117 -20.00 1.60 -17.75
C GLN A 117 -18.97 2.72 -17.88
N THR A 118 -18.20 3.01 -16.83
CA THR A 118 -17.28 4.16 -16.79
C THR A 118 -15.84 3.71 -16.95
N LEU A 119 -15.40 2.71 -16.16
CA LEU A 119 -14.00 2.29 -16.09
C LEU A 119 -13.40 1.96 -17.46
N SER A 120 -14.09 1.18 -18.29
CA SER A 120 -13.62 0.77 -19.62
C SER A 120 -13.50 1.92 -20.62
N LYS A 121 -14.18 3.05 -20.37
CA LYS A 121 -14.16 4.25 -21.24
C LYS A 121 -13.05 5.21 -20.85
N LEU A 122 -12.40 5.03 -19.70
CA LEU A 122 -11.24 5.81 -19.28
C LEU A 122 -9.98 5.29 -20.01
N SER A 123 -9.93 5.52 -21.33
CA SER A 123 -8.96 4.88 -22.23
C SER A 123 -7.50 5.26 -22.00
N LYS A 124 -7.23 6.31 -21.21
CA LYS A 124 -5.87 6.72 -20.80
C LYS A 124 -5.56 6.41 -19.33
N LEU A 125 -6.47 5.76 -18.61
CA LEU A 125 -6.27 5.47 -17.19
C LEU A 125 -5.16 4.44 -17.04
N GLU A 126 -4.10 4.84 -16.35
CA GLU A 126 -2.87 4.10 -16.16
C GLU A 126 -2.78 3.49 -14.75
N GLN A 127 -3.31 4.21 -13.76
CA GLN A 127 -3.31 3.82 -12.36
C GLN A 127 -4.69 3.99 -11.71
N LEU A 128 -5.09 2.97 -10.96
CA LEU A 128 -6.31 2.98 -10.14
C LEU A 128 -5.98 2.55 -8.72
N THR A 129 -6.23 3.43 -7.76
CA THR A 129 -6.13 3.12 -6.32
C THR A 129 -7.51 3.15 -5.71
N ILE A 130 -7.88 2.08 -5.01
CA ILE A 130 -9.17 1.91 -4.39
C ILE A 130 -8.96 1.53 -2.92
N SER A 131 -9.56 2.30 -2.02
CA SER A 131 -9.50 2.10 -0.58
C SER A 131 -10.88 1.86 0.01
N ASN A 132 -10.96 1.03 1.07
CA ASN A 132 -12.12 0.90 1.96
C ASN A 132 -13.49 0.79 1.25
N GLN A 133 -13.56 -0.03 0.20
CA GLN A 133 -14.83 -0.29 -0.48
C GLN A 133 -15.65 -1.31 0.30
N GLU A 134 -16.89 -0.95 0.57
CA GLU A 134 -17.90 -1.80 1.18
C GLU A 134 -18.85 -2.41 0.14
N GLN A 135 -18.89 -1.82 -1.07
CA GLN A 135 -19.67 -2.36 -2.18
C GLN A 135 -18.93 -3.51 -2.85
N VAL A 136 -19.64 -4.61 -3.09
CA VAL A 136 -19.10 -5.79 -3.77
C VAL A 136 -18.77 -5.43 -5.22
N PHE A 137 -17.58 -5.80 -5.68
CA PHE A 137 -17.18 -5.63 -7.07
C PHE A 137 -18.07 -6.48 -8.00
N PRO A 138 -18.52 -5.95 -9.14
CA PRO A 138 -19.31 -6.73 -10.07
C PRO A 138 -18.52 -7.93 -10.61
N GLU A 139 -19.24 -9.02 -10.88
CA GLU A 139 -18.66 -10.24 -11.45
C GLU A 139 -18.22 -10.07 -12.91
N LYS A 140 -18.75 -9.05 -13.61
CA LYS A 140 -18.53 -8.82 -15.04
C LYS A 140 -18.35 -7.34 -15.33
N PHE A 141 -17.14 -6.95 -15.75
CA PHE A 141 -16.80 -5.63 -16.25
C PHE A 141 -15.54 -5.70 -17.13
N LEU A 142 -15.21 -4.60 -17.82
CA LEU A 142 -14.03 -4.51 -18.66
C LEU A 142 -13.04 -3.52 -18.04
N VAL A 143 -11.78 -3.93 -17.97
CA VAL A 143 -10.65 -3.09 -17.56
C VAL A 143 -10.07 -2.43 -18.81
N PRO A 144 -9.81 -1.12 -18.82
CA PRO A 144 -9.19 -0.47 -19.98
C PRO A 144 -7.76 -1.00 -20.18
N ILE A 145 -7.36 -1.16 -21.45
CA ILE A 145 -6.07 -1.76 -21.83
C ILE A 145 -4.88 -0.95 -21.30
N SER A 146 -5.05 0.36 -21.12
CA SER A 146 -4.05 1.27 -20.56
C SER A 146 -3.81 1.09 -19.07
N LEU A 147 -4.72 0.46 -18.32
CA LEU A 147 -4.58 0.33 -16.87
C LEU A 147 -3.55 -0.74 -16.55
N TYR A 148 -2.37 -0.30 -16.15
CA TYR A 148 -1.26 -1.18 -15.81
C TYR A 148 -1.06 -1.35 -14.30
N ASN A 149 -1.47 -0.37 -13.48
CA ASN A 149 -1.30 -0.42 -12.03
C ASN A 149 -2.63 -0.37 -11.28
N VAL A 150 -2.87 -1.36 -10.43
CA VAL A 150 -4.05 -1.41 -9.55
C VAL A 150 -3.63 -1.63 -8.11
N PHE A 151 -4.13 -0.76 -7.22
CA PHE A 151 -3.87 -0.79 -5.79
C PHE A 151 -5.19 -0.91 -5.03
N PHE A 152 -5.29 -1.92 -4.17
CA PHE A 152 -6.38 -2.12 -3.23
C PHE A 152 -5.87 -1.93 -1.82
N LEU A 153 -6.43 -0.97 -1.10
CA LEU A 153 -6.04 -0.63 0.27
C LEU A 153 -7.23 -0.88 1.20
N LYS A 154 -7.03 -1.56 2.34
CA LYS A 154 -8.08 -1.69 3.38
C LYS A 154 -9.43 -2.21 2.86
N ILE A 155 -9.41 -3.16 1.92
CA ILE A 155 -10.65 -3.73 1.37
C ILE A 155 -11.23 -4.78 2.32
N SER A 156 -12.54 -4.71 2.56
CA SER A 156 -13.32 -5.66 3.38
C SER A 156 -14.22 -6.59 2.57
N VAL A 157 -14.35 -6.37 1.25
CA VAL A 157 -15.19 -7.17 0.35
C VAL A 157 -14.37 -8.13 -0.53
N PRO A 158 -14.98 -9.21 -1.06
CA PRO A 158 -14.33 -10.06 -2.05
C PRO A 158 -13.95 -9.28 -3.31
N ILE A 159 -12.70 -9.44 -3.76
CA ILE A 159 -12.23 -8.83 -5.01
C ILE A 159 -12.66 -9.71 -6.20
N SER A 160 -13.12 -9.07 -7.28
CA SER A 160 -13.48 -9.76 -8.52
C SER A 160 -12.27 -10.41 -9.20
N SER A 161 -12.45 -11.62 -9.75
CA SER A 161 -11.40 -12.33 -10.52
C SER A 161 -10.90 -11.53 -11.71
N ILE A 162 -11.72 -10.63 -12.25
CA ILE A 162 -11.39 -9.79 -13.41
C ILE A 162 -10.08 -9.02 -13.19
N TRP A 163 -9.83 -8.50 -11.98
CA TRP A 163 -8.59 -7.78 -11.70
C TRP A 163 -7.35 -8.64 -11.93
N PHE A 164 -7.41 -9.90 -11.50
CA PHE A 164 -6.33 -10.87 -11.65
C PHE A 164 -6.20 -11.41 -13.08
N GLU A 165 -7.31 -11.53 -13.81
CA GLU A 165 -7.41 -12.12 -15.16
C GLU A 165 -7.34 -11.07 -16.30
N SER A 166 -7.08 -9.79 -15.97
CA SER A 166 -7.09 -8.67 -16.94
C SER A 166 -5.73 -8.43 -17.63
N THR A 167 -5.56 -7.25 -18.25
CA THR A 167 -4.28 -6.80 -18.84
C THR A 167 -3.38 -6.04 -17.86
N VAL A 168 -3.78 -5.94 -16.59
CA VAL A 168 -3.03 -5.22 -15.54
C VAL A 168 -1.64 -5.83 -15.35
N ASN A 169 -0.64 -4.96 -15.22
CA ASN A 169 0.76 -5.33 -15.07
C ASN A 169 1.18 -5.50 -13.60
N SER A 170 0.67 -4.64 -12.72
CA SER A 170 0.93 -4.69 -11.28
C SER A 170 -0.36 -4.62 -10.49
N LEU A 171 -0.56 -5.61 -9.62
CA LEU A 171 -1.71 -5.70 -8.74
C LEU A 171 -1.24 -5.79 -7.29
N PHE A 172 -1.62 -4.80 -6.49
CA PHE A 172 -1.18 -4.68 -5.11
C PHE A 172 -2.37 -4.62 -4.16
N ILE A 173 -2.43 -5.56 -3.22
CA ILE A 173 -3.51 -5.69 -2.24
C ILE A 173 -2.90 -5.57 -0.86
N GLU A 174 -3.26 -4.50 -0.15
CA GLU A 174 -2.68 -4.12 1.12
C GLU A 174 -3.73 -3.92 2.23
N ASN A 175 -3.37 -4.35 3.44
CA ASN A 175 -4.12 -4.06 4.68
C ASN A 175 -5.58 -4.55 4.65
N THR A 176 -5.86 -5.69 4.02
CA THR A 176 -7.22 -6.26 3.92
C THR A 176 -7.91 -6.37 5.28
N LEU A 177 -9.21 -6.10 5.30
CA LEU A 177 -10.06 -6.11 6.49
C LEU A 177 -10.88 -7.41 6.58
N PRO A 178 -11.52 -7.70 7.73
CA PRO A 178 -12.43 -8.84 7.85
C PRO A 178 -13.51 -8.83 6.76
N GLY A 179 -13.79 -10.01 6.17
CA GLY A 179 -14.72 -10.18 5.04
C GLY A 179 -14.04 -10.29 3.68
N PHE A 180 -12.79 -9.82 3.56
CA PHE A 180 -11.98 -9.95 2.36
C PHE A 180 -11.75 -11.42 1.98
N LYS A 181 -11.81 -11.71 0.68
CA LYS A 181 -11.44 -13.02 0.11
C LYS A 181 -10.82 -12.85 -1.27
N TYR A 182 -9.81 -13.67 -1.54
CA TYR A 182 -9.29 -13.84 -2.91
C TYR A 182 -10.30 -14.61 -3.77
N PRO A 183 -10.47 -14.25 -5.05
CA PRO A 183 -11.34 -14.97 -5.95
C PRO A 183 -10.73 -16.30 -6.40
N ASN A 184 -11.59 -17.24 -6.81
CA ASN A 184 -11.15 -18.41 -7.56
C ASN A 184 -10.80 -17.98 -8.99
N LEU A 185 -9.62 -18.36 -9.45
CA LEU A 185 -9.08 -17.93 -10.74
C LEU A 185 -9.13 -19.07 -11.74
N THR A 186 -9.49 -18.75 -12.98
CA THR A 186 -9.68 -19.71 -14.07
C THR A 186 -8.93 -19.36 -15.34
N LYS A 187 -8.47 -18.11 -15.47
CA LYS A 187 -7.76 -17.61 -16.66
C LYS A 187 -6.38 -17.09 -16.32
N GLU A 188 -5.49 -17.21 -17.29
CA GLU A 188 -4.15 -16.65 -17.20
C GLU A 188 -4.19 -15.13 -17.41
N ASN A 189 -3.31 -14.42 -16.70
CA ASN A 189 -2.92 -13.05 -17.01
C ASN A 189 -1.43 -13.04 -17.38
N PRO A 190 -1.12 -13.03 -18.69
CA PRO A 190 0.26 -13.03 -19.16
C PRO A 190 0.94 -11.66 -19.01
N ASN A 191 0.22 -10.60 -18.64
CA ASN A 191 0.77 -9.25 -18.53
C ASN A 191 1.25 -8.93 -17.10
N LEU A 192 0.76 -9.67 -16.10
CA LEU A 192 1.10 -9.44 -14.70
C LEU A 192 2.59 -9.72 -14.44
N ARG A 193 3.29 -8.71 -13.96
CA ARG A 193 4.71 -8.73 -13.58
C ARG A 193 4.94 -8.47 -12.10
N GLY A 194 4.08 -7.68 -11.46
CA GLY A 194 4.14 -7.36 -10.04
C GLY A 194 2.88 -7.83 -9.30
N LEU A 195 3.06 -8.57 -8.22
CA LEU A 195 1.95 -9.02 -7.38
C LEU A 195 2.32 -8.83 -5.90
N LYS A 196 1.50 -8.06 -5.17
CA LYS A 196 1.59 -7.92 -3.72
C LYS A 196 0.29 -8.38 -3.09
N LEU A 197 0.39 -9.34 -2.18
CA LEU A 197 -0.74 -9.97 -1.53
C LEU A 197 -0.67 -9.72 -0.03
N THR A 198 -1.83 -9.44 0.57
CA THR A 198 -1.99 -9.47 2.01
C THR A 198 -2.50 -10.85 2.43
N ILE A 199 -1.82 -11.46 3.40
CA ILE A 199 -2.25 -12.66 4.09
C ILE A 199 -2.65 -12.22 5.48
N ASN A 200 -3.94 -12.29 5.76
CA ASN A 200 -4.49 -11.86 7.03
C ASN A 200 -4.80 -13.06 7.94
N GLN A 201 -5.22 -12.74 9.14
CA GLN A 201 -5.50 -13.68 10.23
C GLN A 201 -6.62 -14.68 9.89
N VAL A 202 -7.57 -14.28 9.03
CA VAL A 202 -8.79 -15.05 8.71
C VAL A 202 -8.61 -15.86 7.41
N GLU A 203 -7.86 -15.29 6.47
CA GLU A 203 -7.52 -15.85 5.16
C GLU A 203 -6.03 -16.14 5.10
N SER A 204 -5.69 -17.38 5.43
CA SER A 204 -4.31 -17.89 5.43
C SER A 204 -3.92 -18.56 4.10
N THR A 205 -4.76 -18.51 3.06
CA THR A 205 -4.44 -19.14 1.78
C THR A 205 -4.02 -18.12 0.73
N ILE A 206 -2.85 -18.37 0.13
CA ILE A 206 -2.43 -17.70 -1.11
C ILE A 206 -3.30 -18.27 -2.24
N PRO A 207 -3.71 -17.47 -3.25
CA PRO A 207 -4.35 -17.98 -4.45
C PRO A 207 -3.52 -19.15 -5.02
N SER A 208 -4.09 -20.36 -5.01
CA SER A 208 -3.39 -21.62 -5.28
C SER A 208 -3.01 -21.81 -6.76
N THR A 209 -3.23 -20.81 -7.59
CA THR A 209 -3.17 -20.85 -9.05
C THR A 209 -2.16 -19.86 -9.63
N MET A 210 -0.99 -19.73 -9.02
CA MET A 210 0.08 -18.84 -9.48
C MET A 210 0.63 -19.16 -10.88
N LYS A 211 0.41 -20.39 -11.39
CA LYS A 211 0.59 -20.78 -12.80
C LYS A 211 -0.11 -19.85 -13.79
N LEU A 212 -1.16 -19.16 -13.34
CA LEU A 212 -1.90 -18.22 -14.15
C LEU A 212 -1.14 -16.92 -14.44
N TYR A 213 0.07 -16.74 -13.88
CA TYR A 213 0.92 -15.55 -14.07
C TYR A 213 2.29 -15.92 -14.66
N PRO A 214 2.36 -16.37 -15.91
CA PRO A 214 3.58 -16.92 -16.49
C PRO A 214 4.74 -15.91 -16.62
N ASN A 215 4.45 -14.61 -16.51
CA ASN A 215 5.43 -13.53 -16.63
C ASN A 215 5.66 -12.76 -15.31
N LEU A 216 5.24 -13.33 -14.18
CA LEU A 216 5.45 -12.71 -12.87
C LEU A 216 6.94 -12.58 -12.55
N ILE A 217 7.39 -11.38 -12.19
CA ILE A 217 8.79 -11.05 -11.88
C ILE A 217 8.95 -10.75 -10.39
N VAL A 218 7.99 -10.03 -9.81
CA VAL A 218 8.04 -9.55 -8.43
C VAL A 218 6.84 -10.09 -7.66
N LEU A 219 7.10 -10.79 -6.56
CA LEU A 219 6.09 -11.34 -5.65
C LEU A 219 6.36 -10.87 -4.23
N LEU A 220 5.36 -10.25 -3.61
CA LEU A 220 5.46 -9.71 -2.26
C LEU A 220 4.30 -10.21 -1.41
N PHE A 221 4.61 -10.59 -0.17
CA PHE A 221 3.63 -11.01 0.82
C PHE A 221 3.67 -10.10 2.04
N ASN A 222 2.56 -9.42 2.33
CA ASN A 222 2.31 -8.77 3.60
C ASN A 222 1.57 -9.75 4.52
N ILE A 223 2.24 -10.27 5.54
CA ILE A 223 1.73 -11.33 6.41
C ILE A 223 1.43 -10.74 7.78
N TYR A 224 0.14 -10.68 8.15
CA TYR A 224 -0.27 -10.34 9.51
C TYR A 224 -0.01 -11.53 10.43
N ASN A 225 1.04 -11.43 11.23
CA ASN A 225 1.65 -12.58 11.90
C ASN A 225 1.53 -12.51 13.43
N GLU A 226 0.30 -12.35 13.92
CA GLU A 226 0.01 -12.15 15.33
C GLU A 226 -0.98 -13.23 15.80
N MET A 227 -0.46 -14.29 16.42
CA MET A 227 -1.22 -15.44 16.92
C MET A 227 -2.18 -15.08 18.05
N SER A 228 -1.91 -13.97 18.75
CA SER A 228 -2.78 -13.50 19.84
C SER A 228 -4.10 -12.93 19.35
N VAL A 229 -4.25 -12.65 18.05
CA VAL A 229 -5.51 -12.10 17.54
C VAL A 229 -6.57 -13.18 17.36
N VAL A 230 -7.81 -12.86 17.76
CA VAL A 230 -8.96 -13.75 17.66
C VAL A 230 -9.19 -14.16 16.20
N GLY A 231 -9.29 -15.47 15.97
CA GLY A 231 -9.55 -16.03 14.64
C GLY A 231 -8.30 -16.23 13.79
N TYR A 232 -7.11 -16.01 14.35
CA TYR A 232 -5.84 -16.30 13.68
C TYR A 232 -5.77 -17.76 13.20
N LYS A 233 -5.34 -17.92 11.95
CA LYS A 233 -5.03 -19.21 11.35
C LYS A 233 -3.56 -19.25 10.99
N ASN A 234 -2.89 -20.34 11.38
CA ASN A 234 -1.51 -20.58 10.99
C ASN A 234 -1.39 -20.52 9.47
N PHE A 235 -0.45 -19.72 9.01
CA PHE A 235 -0.06 -19.68 7.61
C PHE A 235 0.95 -20.81 7.34
N SER A 236 0.96 -21.33 6.12
CA SER A 236 2.03 -22.22 5.65
C SER A 236 2.41 -21.84 4.23
N ILE A 237 3.68 -21.48 4.10
CA ILE A 237 4.29 -21.12 2.82
C ILE A 237 4.46 -22.33 1.90
N ASP A 238 4.45 -23.54 2.46
CA ASP A 238 4.57 -24.81 1.72
C ASP A 238 3.37 -25.09 0.82
N SER A 239 2.29 -24.31 0.98
CA SER A 239 1.16 -24.28 0.04
C SER A 239 1.56 -23.82 -1.37
N ILE A 240 2.73 -23.18 -1.50
CA ILE A 240 3.34 -22.79 -2.77
C ILE A 240 3.96 -24.03 -3.44
N LYS A 241 3.13 -24.80 -4.16
CA LYS A 241 3.53 -26.07 -4.81
C LYS A 241 4.06 -25.92 -6.25
N GLN A 242 4.21 -24.70 -6.75
CA GLN A 242 4.46 -24.42 -8.17
C GLN A 242 5.87 -23.84 -8.38
N GLU A 243 6.42 -23.99 -9.59
CA GLU A 243 7.70 -23.40 -9.98
C GLU A 243 7.49 -21.97 -10.46
N TYR A 244 8.37 -21.05 -10.03
CA TYR A 244 8.30 -19.63 -10.34
C TYR A 244 9.52 -19.23 -11.16
N VAL A 245 9.58 -19.74 -12.39
CA VAL A 245 10.77 -19.68 -13.23
C VAL A 245 11.21 -18.24 -13.53
N ARG A 246 10.30 -17.27 -13.50
CA ARG A 246 10.58 -15.87 -13.83
C ARG A 246 10.57 -14.91 -12.63
N VAL A 247 10.19 -15.38 -11.44
CA VAL A 247 10.21 -14.54 -10.25
C VAL A 247 11.65 -14.36 -9.83
N THR A 248 12.14 -13.12 -9.94
CA THR A 248 13.50 -12.73 -9.57
C THR A 248 13.53 -11.93 -8.26
N SER A 249 12.38 -11.48 -7.76
CA SER A 249 12.28 -10.73 -6.51
C SER A 249 11.15 -11.28 -5.65
N LEU A 250 11.49 -11.70 -4.43
CA LEU A 250 10.55 -12.24 -3.45
C LEU A 250 10.70 -11.51 -2.12
N GLU A 251 9.61 -10.97 -1.59
CA GLU A 251 9.58 -10.28 -0.30
C GLU A 251 8.54 -10.89 0.63
N PHE A 252 8.94 -11.12 1.89
CA PHE A 252 8.04 -11.40 3.00
C PHE A 252 8.14 -10.28 4.02
N ASN A 253 7.02 -9.61 4.24
CA ASN A 253 6.87 -8.54 5.21
C ASN A 253 5.91 -8.97 6.31
N PHE A 254 6.44 -9.27 7.49
CA PHE A 254 5.68 -9.68 8.67
C PHE A 254 5.25 -8.47 9.48
N ILE A 255 3.93 -8.31 9.63
CA ILE A 255 3.28 -7.25 10.39
C ILE A 255 2.82 -7.86 11.72
N ASN A 256 3.41 -7.44 12.84
CA ASN A 256 3.07 -7.89 14.19
C ASN A 256 3.49 -6.88 15.27
N SER A 257 3.14 -7.18 16.52
CA SER A 257 3.40 -6.31 17.69
C SER A 257 4.86 -6.26 18.15
N GLY A 258 5.73 -7.13 17.62
CA GLY A 258 7.09 -7.30 18.11
C GLY A 258 7.24 -8.14 19.39
N ASN A 259 6.14 -8.72 19.91
CA ASN A 259 6.20 -9.67 21.02
C ASN A 259 6.46 -11.09 20.49
N ASP A 260 7.67 -11.60 20.68
CA ASP A 260 8.10 -12.89 20.16
C ASP A 260 7.20 -14.07 20.58
N SER A 261 6.60 -14.02 21.79
CA SER A 261 5.75 -15.11 22.29
C SER A 261 4.40 -15.22 21.58
N SER A 262 3.99 -14.18 20.84
CA SER A 262 2.68 -14.10 20.19
C SER A 262 2.77 -14.14 18.67
N ILE A 263 3.95 -14.43 18.12
CA ILE A 263 4.23 -14.45 16.68
C ILE A 263 4.44 -15.89 16.21
N GLN A 264 3.87 -16.27 15.05
CA GLN A 264 4.18 -17.55 14.44
C GLN A 264 5.57 -17.48 13.80
N LYS A 265 6.47 -18.40 14.17
CA LYS A 265 7.77 -18.55 13.50
C LYS A 265 7.65 -19.56 12.37
N PHE A 266 8.01 -19.14 11.16
CA PHE A 266 8.03 -19.96 9.96
C PHE A 266 9.46 -20.50 9.77
N PRO A 267 9.67 -21.82 9.83
CA PRO A 267 10.96 -22.39 9.46
C PRO A 267 11.14 -22.24 7.94
N LEU A 268 12.20 -21.55 7.53
CA LEU A 268 12.50 -21.38 6.11
C LEU A 268 13.06 -22.69 5.56
N GLN A 269 12.26 -23.40 4.77
CA GLN A 269 12.65 -24.64 4.13
C GLN A 269 13.43 -24.40 2.83
N GLN A 270 14.50 -25.17 2.61
CA GLN A 270 15.27 -25.16 1.37
C GLN A 270 14.41 -25.48 0.13
N SER A 271 13.38 -26.32 0.30
CA SER A 271 12.45 -26.74 -0.75
C SER A 271 11.62 -25.58 -1.33
N LEU A 272 11.36 -24.54 -0.53
CA LEU A 272 10.67 -23.34 -0.98
C LEU A 272 11.61 -22.51 -1.85
N ILE A 273 12.81 -22.26 -1.32
CA ILE A 273 13.88 -21.47 -1.93
C ILE A 273 14.26 -22.01 -3.31
N SER A 274 14.40 -23.34 -3.45
CA SER A 274 14.81 -23.98 -4.70
C SER A 274 13.81 -23.85 -5.85
N LYS A 275 12.59 -23.34 -5.63
CA LYS A 275 11.55 -23.16 -6.65
C LYS A 275 11.69 -21.86 -7.44
N PHE A 276 12.64 -21.01 -7.07
CA PHE A 276 12.81 -19.67 -7.60
C PHE A 276 14.22 -19.45 -8.15
N GLN A 277 14.34 -18.55 -9.12
CA GLN A 277 15.62 -18.01 -9.59
C GLN A 277 15.77 -16.56 -9.11
N LEU A 278 15.98 -16.39 -7.80
CA LEU A 278 15.94 -15.06 -7.17
C LEU A 278 17.24 -14.28 -7.36
N GLU A 279 17.09 -13.02 -7.73
CA GLU A 279 18.11 -11.98 -7.60
C GLU A 279 17.94 -11.19 -6.29
N ASN A 280 16.72 -11.10 -5.76
CA ASN A 280 16.40 -10.42 -4.50
C ASN A 280 15.51 -11.29 -3.63
N LEU A 281 15.88 -11.43 -2.36
CA LEU A 281 15.10 -12.11 -1.33
C LEU A 281 15.11 -11.27 -0.06
N ASP A 282 13.94 -10.76 0.30
CA ASP A 282 13.79 -9.86 1.43
C ASP A 282 12.88 -10.46 2.50
N PHE A 283 13.35 -10.42 3.74
CA PHE A 283 12.65 -10.83 4.94
C PHE A 283 12.59 -9.65 5.90
N ILE A 284 11.41 -9.09 6.08
CA ILE A 284 11.16 -7.88 6.86
C ILE A 284 10.20 -8.21 8.00
N GLY A 285 10.55 -7.81 9.22
CA GLY A 285 9.78 -8.09 10.43
C GLY A 285 10.22 -9.34 11.17
N ILE A 286 9.49 -9.67 12.25
CA ILE A 286 9.72 -10.86 13.07
C ILE A 286 8.78 -11.95 12.57
N GLY A 287 9.29 -13.13 12.22
CA GLY A 287 8.41 -14.21 11.79
C GLY A 287 9.11 -15.39 11.16
N LEU A 288 10.38 -15.28 10.80
CA LEU A 288 11.12 -16.42 10.24
C LEU A 288 12.09 -17.01 11.26
N THR A 289 12.41 -18.28 11.07
CA THR A 289 13.50 -18.97 11.76
C THR A 289 14.18 -19.91 10.77
N LEU A 290 15.41 -20.35 11.06
CA LEU A 290 16.01 -21.43 10.28
C LEU A 290 15.25 -22.74 10.56
N ASP A 291 15.07 -23.56 9.54
CA ASP A 291 14.64 -24.93 9.76
C ASP A 291 15.78 -25.72 10.44
N PRO A 292 15.59 -26.20 11.68
CA PRO A 292 16.64 -26.90 12.41
C PRO A 292 17.04 -28.22 11.73
N SER A 293 16.21 -28.78 10.84
CA SER A 293 16.50 -30.03 10.12
C SER A 293 17.51 -29.86 8.98
N VAL A 294 17.64 -28.66 8.42
CA VAL A 294 18.54 -28.38 7.29
C VAL A 294 19.87 -27.79 7.77
N GLY A 295 19.84 -27.00 8.85
CA GLY A 295 21.04 -26.42 9.48
C GLY A 295 21.76 -25.34 8.66
N TYR A 296 21.39 -25.14 7.39
CA TYR A 296 21.86 -24.08 6.50
C TYR A 296 20.85 -23.80 5.37
N LEU A 297 20.89 -22.58 4.83
CA LEU A 297 20.21 -22.12 3.62
C LEU A 297 21.20 -22.12 2.46
N ASN A 298 20.88 -22.85 1.40
CA ASN A 298 21.71 -22.97 0.22
C ASN A 298 21.12 -22.23 -0.98
N PHE A 299 21.73 -21.09 -1.32
CA PHE A 299 21.37 -20.29 -2.49
C PHE A 299 22.31 -20.52 -3.68
N SER A 300 23.18 -21.53 -3.64
CA SER A 300 24.23 -21.74 -4.66
C SER A 300 23.70 -21.82 -6.10
N MET A 301 22.44 -22.25 -6.27
CA MET A 301 21.78 -22.45 -7.56
C MET A 301 20.75 -21.36 -7.93
N MET A 302 20.63 -20.27 -7.15
CA MET A 302 19.53 -19.32 -7.33
C MET A 302 19.68 -18.38 -8.52
N SER A 303 20.88 -17.85 -8.78
CA SER A 303 21.07 -16.83 -9.80
C SER A 303 22.49 -16.83 -10.34
N GLU A 304 22.61 -16.72 -11.66
CA GLU A 304 23.89 -16.55 -12.33
C GLU A 304 24.47 -15.13 -12.17
N TYR A 305 23.69 -14.17 -11.67
CA TYR A 305 24.08 -12.78 -11.44
C TYR A 305 24.37 -12.48 -9.96
N GLY A 306 24.06 -13.44 -9.08
CA GLY A 306 24.17 -13.30 -7.63
C GLY A 306 22.82 -12.98 -6.96
N LEU A 307 22.83 -12.96 -5.62
CA LEU A 307 21.66 -12.76 -4.78
C LEU A 307 21.87 -11.60 -3.78
N ILE A 308 20.90 -10.71 -3.72
CA ILE A 308 20.75 -9.74 -2.62
C ILE A 308 19.77 -10.35 -1.61
N LEU A 309 20.29 -10.68 -0.43
CA LEU A 309 19.51 -11.17 0.71
C LEU A 309 19.40 -10.05 1.74
N THR A 310 18.17 -9.63 2.06
CA THR A 310 17.91 -8.70 3.16
C THR A 310 17.17 -9.39 4.28
N ILE A 311 17.70 -9.29 5.50
CA ILE A 311 17.05 -9.78 6.71
C ILE A 311 16.94 -8.61 7.69
N ASN A 312 15.73 -8.21 8.05
CA ASN A 312 15.48 -7.11 8.97
C ASN A 312 14.40 -7.51 9.98
N GLY A 313 14.67 -7.39 11.28
CA GLY A 313 13.75 -7.76 12.37
C GLY A 313 14.03 -9.13 13.01
N THR A 314 14.09 -10.19 12.21
CA THR A 314 14.27 -11.57 12.71
C THR A 314 15.67 -11.81 13.29
N CYS A 315 15.74 -12.01 14.61
CA CYS A 315 17.00 -12.18 15.34
C CYS A 315 17.51 -13.63 15.34
N ASP A 316 16.61 -14.61 15.32
CA ASP A 316 16.95 -16.03 15.50
C ASP A 316 17.82 -16.53 14.35
N LEU A 317 17.39 -16.27 13.11
CA LEU A 317 18.17 -16.58 11.92
C LEU A 317 19.57 -15.96 12.00
N VAL A 318 19.68 -14.68 12.36
CA VAL A 318 20.99 -14.01 12.46
C VAL A 318 21.87 -14.63 13.55
N ASN A 319 21.29 -15.02 14.69
CA ASN A 319 22.05 -15.59 15.80
C ASN A 319 22.53 -17.01 15.49
N GLU A 320 21.67 -17.86 14.92
CA GLU A 320 22.03 -19.21 14.49
C GLU A 320 23.14 -19.16 13.44
N CYS A 321 23.03 -18.25 12.48
CA CYS A 321 23.99 -18.11 11.38
C CYS A 321 25.31 -17.42 11.76
N LYS A 322 25.41 -16.85 12.96
CA LYS A 322 26.69 -16.41 13.54
C LYS A 322 27.49 -17.58 14.12
N VAL A 323 26.80 -18.64 14.58
CA VAL A 323 27.42 -19.79 15.24
C VAL A 323 27.82 -20.86 14.22
N SER A 324 26.98 -21.12 13.23
CA SER A 324 27.28 -21.95 12.08
C SER A 324 27.21 -21.09 10.83
N ASN A 325 28.17 -21.18 9.90
CA ASN A 325 28.06 -20.54 8.59
C ASN A 325 26.85 -21.12 7.84
N CYS A 326 25.67 -20.58 8.09
CA CYS A 326 24.41 -21.20 7.71
C CYS A 326 23.95 -20.74 6.32
N ILE A 327 24.60 -19.77 5.66
CA ILE A 327 24.17 -19.26 4.35
C ILE A 327 25.25 -19.55 3.31
N VAL A 328 24.87 -20.25 2.25
CA VAL A 328 25.71 -20.48 1.07
C VAL A 328 25.18 -19.62 -0.08
N MET A 329 26.00 -18.68 -0.57
CA MET A 329 25.61 -17.77 -1.66
C MET A 329 25.83 -18.37 -3.06
N PRO A 330 25.17 -17.83 -4.11
CA PRO A 330 25.40 -18.22 -5.50
C PRO A 330 26.89 -18.14 -5.89
N ASN A 331 27.37 -19.14 -6.62
CA ASN A 331 28.72 -19.10 -7.18
C ASN A 331 28.66 -18.40 -8.56
N VAL A 332 29.03 -17.12 -8.60
CA VAL A 332 29.01 -16.32 -9.83
C VAL A 332 30.32 -16.50 -10.57
N VAL A 333 30.28 -17.11 -11.76
CA VAL A 333 31.47 -17.35 -12.58
C VAL A 333 31.86 -16.06 -13.34
N PRO A 334 33.14 -15.63 -13.28
CA PRO A 334 33.64 -14.51 -14.08
C PRO A 334 33.35 -14.68 -15.59
N PRO A 335 33.12 -13.60 -16.36
CA PRO A 335 33.39 -12.19 -16.05
C PRO A 335 32.22 -11.43 -15.40
N LYS A 336 31.15 -12.12 -14.99
CA LYS A 336 29.97 -11.46 -14.40
C LYS A 336 30.33 -10.80 -13.08
N ILE A 337 29.94 -9.53 -12.90
CA ILE A 337 30.06 -8.84 -11.60
C ILE A 337 29.08 -9.50 -10.65
N SER A 338 29.60 -10.16 -9.61
CA SER A 338 28.77 -10.76 -8.56
C SER A 338 28.00 -9.68 -7.81
N ARG A 339 26.68 -9.81 -7.75
CA ARG A 339 25.79 -8.97 -6.93
C ARG A 339 25.50 -9.58 -5.57
N ASN A 340 26.25 -10.60 -5.15
CA ASN A 340 26.04 -11.24 -3.86
C ASN A 340 26.18 -10.22 -2.73
N LYS A 341 25.10 -10.03 -1.98
CA LYS A 341 25.06 -9.10 -0.84
C LYS A 341 24.15 -9.64 0.25
N ILE A 342 24.62 -9.55 1.50
CA ILE A 342 23.79 -9.80 2.68
C ILE A 342 23.61 -8.48 3.40
N ASN A 343 22.37 -8.01 3.51
CA ASN A 343 22.00 -6.85 4.30
C ASN A 343 21.32 -7.33 5.58
N ILE A 344 21.94 -7.11 6.73
CA ILE A 344 21.33 -7.41 8.03
C ILE A 344 20.92 -6.09 8.67
N GLY A 345 19.61 -5.90 8.82
CA GLY A 345 19.01 -4.76 9.50
C GLY A 345 19.00 -4.90 11.01
N GLY A 346 18.24 -4.01 11.67
CA GLY A 346 18.09 -4.02 13.12
C GLY A 346 17.41 -5.30 13.60
N CYS A 347 18.03 -5.96 14.57
CA CYS A 347 17.40 -7.00 15.37
C CYS A 347 16.36 -6.33 16.28
N VAL A 348 15.07 -6.56 16.03
CA VAL A 348 14.01 -6.08 16.94
C VAL A 348 13.99 -7.04 18.12
N LYS A 349 14.68 -6.68 19.21
CA LYS A 349 14.57 -7.43 20.46
C LYS A 349 13.16 -7.25 21.01
N PRO A 350 12.48 -8.31 21.48
CA PRO A 350 11.20 -8.15 22.14
C PRO A 350 11.36 -7.21 23.32
N SER A 351 10.51 -6.18 23.38
CA SER A 351 10.38 -5.35 24.56
C SER A 351 9.88 -6.27 25.69
N LEU A 352 10.71 -6.51 26.70
CA LEU A 352 10.29 -7.12 27.95
C LEU A 352 9.34 -6.14 28.65
N THR A 353 8.07 -6.13 28.27
CA THR A 353 7.03 -5.50 29.08
C THR A 353 6.91 -6.35 30.34
N PRO A 354 7.17 -5.81 31.54
CA PRO A 354 7.06 -6.59 32.76
C PRO A 354 5.62 -7.09 32.90
N SER A 355 5.43 -8.41 32.92
CA SER A 355 4.13 -8.98 33.24
C SER A 355 3.77 -8.56 34.67
N LEU A 356 2.65 -7.86 34.81
CA LEU A 356 2.04 -7.64 36.12
C LEU A 356 1.73 -9.03 36.70
N GLN A 357 2.47 -9.44 37.73
CA GLN A 357 2.14 -10.62 38.52
C GLN A 357 0.81 -10.38 39.23
N THR A 358 -0.28 -10.88 38.65
CA THR A 358 -1.51 -11.12 39.41
C THR A 358 -1.29 -12.32 40.31
N THR A 359 -1.00 -12.05 41.58
CA THR A 359 -1.07 -13.03 42.67
C THR A 359 -2.50 -13.56 42.78
N THR A 360 -2.74 -14.78 42.31
CA THR A 360 -3.96 -15.55 42.62
C THR A 360 -3.72 -16.39 43.87
N SER A 361 -4.42 -16.03 44.94
CA SER A 361 -4.56 -16.82 46.16
C SER A 361 -5.38 -18.08 45.88
N SER A 362 -4.83 -19.22 46.31
CA SER A 362 -5.41 -20.55 46.30
C SER A 362 -6.66 -20.67 47.18
N SER A 363 -7.73 -21.30 46.67
CA SER A 363 -8.75 -21.95 47.50
C SER A 363 -9.14 -23.31 46.90
N THR A 364 -8.98 -24.34 47.70
CA THR A 364 -9.24 -25.77 47.49
C THR A 364 -10.73 -26.16 47.58
N GLY A 365 -11.10 -27.22 46.83
CA GLY A 365 -12.30 -28.07 47.02
C GLY A 365 -13.51 -27.67 46.16
N THR A 366 -14.33 -28.54 45.56
CA THR A 366 -14.56 -30.00 45.66
C THR A 366 -15.36 -30.46 44.40
N SER A 367 -15.38 -31.76 44.14
CA SER A 367 -15.87 -32.51 42.96
C SER A 367 -17.39 -32.60 42.67
N LEU A 368 -17.74 -32.64 41.36
CA LEU A 368 -18.82 -33.36 40.59
C LEU A 368 -20.32 -33.30 41.04
N PRO A 369 -21.34 -33.67 40.20
CA PRO A 369 -21.37 -33.98 38.75
C PRO A 369 -22.55 -33.36 37.92
N THR A 370 -22.48 -33.59 36.60
CA THR A 370 -23.48 -33.55 35.49
C THR A 370 -24.96 -33.25 35.75
N THR A 371 -25.54 -32.39 34.88
CA THR A 371 -26.84 -32.66 34.24
C THR A 371 -26.99 -31.99 32.87
N THR A 372 -27.50 -32.78 31.93
CA THR A 372 -27.96 -32.44 30.58
C THR A 372 -29.29 -31.69 30.65
N THR A 373 -29.47 -30.59 29.90
CA THR A 373 -30.81 -30.17 29.46
C THR A 373 -30.74 -29.38 28.15
N THR A 374 -31.48 -29.88 27.17
CA THR A 374 -31.78 -29.28 25.87
C THR A 374 -32.95 -28.32 26.03
N THR A 375 -32.87 -27.08 25.53
CA THR A 375 -34.06 -26.40 24.94
C THR A 375 -33.68 -25.22 24.05
N THR A 376 -34.56 -25.05 23.08
CA THR A 376 -34.51 -24.24 21.86
C THR A 376 -34.94 -22.80 22.10
N SER A 377 -34.57 -21.93 21.14
CA SER A 377 -35.40 -20.89 20.52
C SER A 377 -35.14 -19.40 20.84
N THR A 378 -34.93 -18.66 19.73
CA THR A 378 -35.46 -17.33 19.35
C THR A 378 -34.98 -16.03 20.00
N THR A 379 -34.35 -15.21 19.14
CA THR A 379 -34.55 -13.76 18.90
C THR A 379 -34.84 -12.84 20.07
N SER A 380 -33.98 -11.83 20.27
CA SER A 380 -34.27 -10.46 19.86
C SER A 380 -33.14 -9.49 20.25
N SER A 381 -33.01 -8.49 19.39
CA SER A 381 -32.26 -7.25 19.50
C SER A 381 -32.45 -6.50 20.82
N THR A 382 -31.40 -5.88 21.33
CA THR A 382 -31.54 -4.58 21.99
C THR A 382 -30.27 -3.74 21.80
N THR A 383 -30.48 -2.66 21.06
CA THR A 383 -29.63 -1.49 20.90
C THR A 383 -29.52 -0.77 22.25
N SER A 384 -28.31 -0.51 22.73
CA SER A 384 -28.09 0.54 23.74
C SER A 384 -26.87 1.37 23.36
N SER A 385 -27.18 2.50 22.73
CA SER A 385 -26.27 3.61 22.47
C SER A 385 -26.01 4.37 23.76
N ASN A 386 -24.80 4.26 24.32
CA ASN A 386 -24.30 5.22 25.30
C ASN A 386 -23.39 6.24 24.61
N LYS A 387 -23.87 7.48 24.61
CA LYS A 387 -23.22 8.68 24.07
C LYS A 387 -22.80 9.55 25.26
N LEU A 388 -21.51 9.91 25.33
CA LEU A 388 -20.91 10.94 26.20
C LEU A 388 -19.50 11.29 25.61
N PRO A 389 -18.91 12.45 25.92
CA PRO A 389 -18.78 13.55 24.96
C PRO A 389 -17.33 13.91 24.57
N ILE A 390 -17.21 14.61 23.42
CA ILE A 390 -16.44 15.85 23.12
C ILE A 390 -15.43 16.23 24.23
N GLU A 391 -14.12 16.44 24.03
CA GLU A 391 -13.39 17.30 23.09
C GLU A 391 -11.87 17.05 23.30
N GLU A 392 -11.04 16.99 22.25
CA GLU A 392 -9.74 17.68 22.29
C GLU A 392 -9.21 17.88 20.87
N LYS A 393 -9.13 19.16 20.48
CA LYS A 393 -8.79 19.63 19.14
C LYS A 393 -7.28 19.84 19.08
N THR A 394 -6.53 18.84 18.62
CA THR A 394 -5.09 18.99 18.35
C THR A 394 -4.90 19.61 16.96
N THR A 395 -4.41 20.84 16.93
CA THR A 395 -4.01 21.54 15.70
C THR A 395 -2.65 21.04 15.23
N SER A 396 -2.57 20.56 13.99
CA SER A 396 -1.32 20.16 13.33
C SER A 396 -0.72 21.35 12.55
N PRO A 397 0.58 21.65 12.65
CA PRO A 397 1.20 22.75 11.94
C PRO A 397 1.71 22.28 10.57
N ALA A 398 0.91 22.46 9.52
CA ALA A 398 1.33 22.25 8.14
C ALA A 398 1.38 23.58 7.38
N SER A 399 2.41 24.41 7.66
CA SER A 399 2.80 25.55 6.79
C SER A 399 4.18 26.18 7.12
N SER A 400 4.99 25.61 8.01
CA SER A 400 6.23 26.26 8.48
C SER A 400 7.45 26.15 7.53
N LEU A 401 7.41 25.30 6.50
CA LEU A 401 8.57 25.07 5.61
C LEU A 401 8.81 26.18 4.59
N SER A 402 7.75 26.81 4.04
CA SER A 402 7.89 27.91 3.09
C SER A 402 8.29 29.23 3.77
N PHE A 403 7.80 29.46 4.98
CA PHE A 403 8.15 30.64 5.78
C PHE A 403 9.59 30.59 6.31
N SER A 404 10.06 29.39 6.71
CA SER A 404 11.43 29.20 7.21
C SER A 404 12.48 29.40 6.11
N LEU A 405 12.21 28.96 4.88
CA LEU A 405 13.12 29.17 3.75
C LEU A 405 13.21 30.66 3.37
N TYR A 406 12.08 31.37 3.44
CA TYR A 406 12.04 32.82 3.18
C TYR A 406 12.84 33.62 4.21
N ILE A 407 12.69 33.30 5.50
CA ILE A 407 13.47 33.94 6.58
C ILE A 407 14.96 33.62 6.44
N TYR A 408 15.32 32.39 6.04
CA TYR A 408 16.72 32.01 5.87
C TYR A 408 17.40 32.75 4.71
N ILE A 409 16.72 32.90 3.57
CA ILE A 409 17.23 33.68 2.43
C ILE A 409 17.34 35.17 2.79
N TYR A 410 16.36 35.72 3.51
CA TYR A 410 16.41 37.12 3.98
C TYR A 410 17.55 37.35 4.98
N SER A 411 17.75 36.41 5.90
CA SER A 411 18.82 36.48 6.90
C SER A 411 20.20 36.37 6.27
N LEU A 412 20.35 35.51 5.26
CA LEU A 412 21.60 35.36 4.49
C LEU A 412 21.91 36.62 3.66
N ALA A 413 20.89 37.25 3.08
CA ALA A 413 21.02 38.50 2.35
C ALA A 413 21.42 39.67 3.27
N ILE A 414 20.83 39.78 4.46
CA ILE A 414 21.20 40.78 5.48
C ILE A 414 22.63 40.53 5.98
N PHE A 415 23.01 39.27 6.24
CA PHE A 415 24.34 38.93 6.73
C PHE A 415 25.45 39.24 5.72
N LEU A 416 25.17 39.07 4.43
CA LEU A 416 26.08 39.45 3.34
C LEU A 416 26.16 40.98 3.17
N PHE A 417 25.10 41.73 3.49
CA PHE A 417 25.08 43.20 3.44
C PHE A 417 25.81 43.87 4.62
N VAL A 418 25.95 43.20 5.76
CA VAL A 418 26.64 43.75 6.95
C VAL A 418 28.15 43.50 6.91
N LYS A 419 28.62 42.58 6.05
CA LYS A 419 30.05 42.21 5.93
C LYS A 419 30.78 42.79 4.70
N LEU A 420 30.11 43.60 3.90
CA LEU A 420 30.64 44.31 2.72
C LEU A 420 30.35 45.80 2.85
#